data_AF-A0A4U0V1X1-F1
#
_entry.id   AF-A0A4U0V1X1-F1
#
_cell.length_a   1.000
_cell.length_b   1.000
_cell.length_c   1.000
_cell.angle_alpha   90.00
_cell.angle_beta   90.00
_cell.angle_gamma   90.00
#
_symmetry.space_group_name_H-M   'P 1'
#
loop_
_entity.id
_entity.type
_entity.pdbx_description
1 polymer ?
#
loop_
_entity_poly.entity_id
_entity_poly.type
_entity_poly.pdbx_seq_one_letter_code
_entity_poly.pdbx_strand_id
1 'polypeptide(L)'
;MAQLDTLDIVVLVALLLASVAYFTEGTYWAVRKDPYASSYANGSASKAEKSRDILETMDKSGKNCVVFYGSQTGTAEDYAS
;
A
#
# COMPACT_ATOMS: atom_id res chain seq x y z
N MET A 1 11.66 -48.21 -27.85
CA MET A 1 11.69 -46.73 -27.73
C MET A 1 10.29 -46.30 -27.34
N ALA A 2 10.13 -45.47 -26.31
CA ALA A 2 8.81 -44.98 -25.92
C ALA A 2 8.25 -44.12 -27.06
N GLN A 3 7.09 -44.49 -27.57
CA GLN A 3 6.39 -43.75 -28.61
C GLN A 3 5.54 -42.70 -27.91
N LEU A 4 5.80 -41.42 -28.18
CA LEU A 4 4.94 -40.35 -27.71
C LEU A 4 3.61 -40.46 -28.44
N ASP A 5 2.55 -40.75 -27.70
CA ASP A 5 1.21 -40.73 -28.25
C ASP A 5 0.62 -39.31 -28.19
N THR A 6 -0.55 -39.11 -28.78
CA THR A 6 -1.18 -37.79 -28.85
C THR A 6 -1.47 -37.21 -27.47
N LEU A 7 -1.76 -38.06 -26.48
CA LEU A 7 -2.08 -37.62 -25.12
C LEU A 7 -0.81 -37.06 -24.46
N ASP A 8 0.32 -37.77 -24.57
CA ASP A 8 1.60 -37.33 -24.04
C ASP A 8 1.98 -35.95 -24.58
N ILE A 9 1.83 -35.74 -25.90
CA ILE A 9 2.13 -34.47 -26.54
C ILE A 9 1.21 -33.36 -26.03
N VAL A 10 -0.10 -33.62 -25.89
CA VAL A 10 -1.06 -32.63 -25.38
C VAL A 10 -0.73 -32.24 -23.94
N VAL A 11 -0.42 -33.20 -23.08
CA VAL A 11 -0.06 -32.95 -21.68
C VAL A 11 1.23 -32.14 -21.58
N LEU A 12 2.25 -32.49 -22.37
CA LEU A 12 3.52 -31.77 -22.38
C LEU A 12 3.36 -30.33 -22.86
N VAL A 13 2.56 -30.09 -23.90
CA VAL A 13 2.26 -28.73 -24.38
C VAL A 13 1.49 -27.94 -23.33
N ALA A 14 0.49 -28.54 -22.67
CA ALA A 14 -0.27 -27.88 -21.63
C ALA A 14 0.62 -27.47 -20.43
N LEU A 15 1.51 -28.37 -19.97
CA LEU A 15 2.47 -28.08 -18.91
C LEU A 15 3.46 -26.99 -19.31
N LEU A 16 3.92 -27.01 -20.56
CA LEU A 16 4.83 -25.98 -21.07
C LEU A 16 4.15 -24.61 -21.10
N LEU A 17 2.92 -24.53 -21.58
CA LEU A 17 2.15 -23.28 -21.60
C LEU A 17 1.84 -22.77 -20.19
N ALA A 18 1.45 -23.65 -19.26
CA ALA A 18 1.22 -23.28 -17.87
C ALA A 18 2.49 -22.74 -17.19
N SER A 19 3.64 -23.36 -17.47
CA SER A 19 4.93 -22.91 -16.94
C SER A 19 5.30 -21.53 -17.48
N VAL A 20 5.16 -21.31 -18.79
CA VAL A 20 5.40 -20.00 -19.41
C VAL A 20 4.46 -18.95 -18.81
N ALA A 21 3.17 -19.26 -18.67
CA ALA A 21 2.20 -18.35 -18.06
C ALA A 21 2.59 -17.97 -16.62
N TYR A 22 2.97 -18.94 -15.79
CA TYR A 22 3.39 -18.69 -14.40
C TYR A 22 4.62 -17.78 -14.31
N PHE A 23 5.63 -18.00 -15.15
CA PHE A 23 6.84 -17.15 -15.15
C PHE A 23 6.59 -15.76 -15.76
N THR A 24 5.65 -15.63 -16.69
CA THR A 24 5.34 -14.36 -17.37
C THR A 24 4.26 -13.54 -16.66
N GLU A 25 3.52 -14.14 -15.72
CA GLU A 25 2.49 -13.47 -14.92
C GLU A 25 3.05 -12.19 -14.29
N GLY A 26 4.20 -12.26 -13.61
CA GLY A 26 4.85 -11.13 -12.95
C GLY A 26 5.21 -9.95 -13.87
N THR A 27 5.43 -10.17 -15.17
CA THR A 27 5.92 -9.16 -16.10
C THR A 27 4.83 -8.59 -16.99
N TYR A 28 3.95 -9.44 -17.52
CA TYR A 28 3.01 -9.04 -18.56
C TYR A 28 1.56 -8.87 -18.07
N TRP A 29 1.16 -9.55 -16.99
CA TRP A 29 -0.27 -9.62 -16.58
C TRP A 29 -0.51 -9.46 -15.08
N ALA A 30 0.55 -9.31 -14.27
CA ALA A 30 0.42 -9.15 -12.83
C ALA A 30 -0.21 -7.79 -12.51
N VAL A 31 -1.36 -7.83 -11.84
CA VAL A 31 -1.92 -6.66 -11.20
C VAL A 31 -0.96 -6.22 -10.10
N ARG A 32 -0.32 -5.07 -10.27
CA ARG A 32 0.53 -4.42 -9.26
C ARG A 32 -0.27 -4.28 -7.97
N LYS A 33 -0.04 -5.16 -7.00
CA LYS A 33 -0.54 -4.99 -5.64
C LYS A 33 0.37 -3.97 -4.97
N ASP A 34 -0.15 -2.76 -4.77
CA ASP A 34 0.53 -1.76 -3.95
C ASP A 34 0.56 -2.27 -2.50
N PRO A 35 1.74 -2.53 -1.91
CA PRO A 35 1.87 -3.02 -0.54
C PRO A 35 1.31 -2.06 0.52
N TYR A 36 1.02 -0.81 0.14
CA TYR A 36 0.42 0.20 1.01
C TYR A 36 -1.05 0.51 0.69
N ALA A 37 -1.67 -0.16 -0.30
CA ALA A 37 -3.07 0.06 -0.62
C ALA A 37 -4.01 -0.19 0.58
N SER A 38 -3.64 -1.11 1.47
CA SER A 38 -4.38 -1.38 2.71
C SER A 38 -4.01 -0.44 3.87
N SER A 39 -2.88 0.25 3.81
CA SER A 39 -2.45 1.20 4.85
C SER A 39 -3.36 2.43 4.92
N TYR A 40 -3.98 2.83 3.81
CA TYR A 40 -4.97 3.91 3.78
C TYR A 40 -6.37 3.48 4.22
N ALA A 41 -6.68 2.17 4.18
CA ALA A 41 -8.00 1.66 4.56
C ALA A 41 -8.26 1.78 6.09
N ASN A 42 -7.21 1.67 6.91
CA ASN A 42 -7.31 1.89 8.36
C ASN A 42 -7.04 3.35 8.80
N GLY A 43 -6.51 4.20 7.91
CA GLY A 43 -6.15 5.58 8.23
C GLY A 43 -7.26 6.62 7.96
N SER A 44 -8.28 6.26 7.18
CA SER A 44 -9.37 7.18 6.81
C SER A 44 -10.60 7.11 7.73
N ALA A 45 -10.67 6.15 8.66
CA ALA A 45 -11.81 6.00 9.57
C ALA A 45 -11.64 6.72 10.93
N SER A 46 -10.45 7.27 11.21
CA SER A 46 -10.19 8.03 12.43
C SER A 46 -10.39 9.52 12.18
N LYS A 47 -11.62 9.97 12.44
CA LYS A 47 -12.04 11.37 12.70
C LYS A 47 -11.65 12.39 11.62
N ALA A 48 -12.49 12.48 10.60
CA ALA A 48 -12.63 13.65 9.73
C ALA A 48 -13.29 14.87 10.44
N GLU A 49 -13.12 15.00 11.76
CA GLU A 49 -13.78 16.07 12.54
C GLU A 49 -12.84 17.25 12.83
N LYS A 50 -11.53 17.06 12.74
CA LYS A 50 -10.55 18.15 12.82
C LYS A 50 -9.96 18.37 11.44
N SER A 51 -10.12 19.60 10.93
CA SER A 51 -9.39 20.04 9.75
C SER A 51 -7.91 19.74 9.95
N ARG A 52 -7.29 19.10 8.94
CA ARG A 52 -5.84 18.86 8.91
C ARG A 52 -5.09 20.10 8.44
N ASP A 53 -5.80 21.17 8.11
CA ASP A 53 -5.22 22.47 7.79
C ASP A 53 -4.95 23.24 9.09
N ILE A 54 -3.67 23.43 9.38
CA ILE A 54 -3.21 24.20 10.54
C ILE A 54 -3.54 25.68 10.38
N LEU A 55 -3.53 26.23 9.16
CA LEU A 55 -3.86 27.64 8.93
C LEU A 55 -5.33 27.91 9.25
N GLU A 56 -6.23 27.03 8.79
CA GLU A 56 -7.65 27.11 9.13
C GLU A 56 -7.90 27.05 10.65
N THR A 57 -7.12 26.21 11.35
CA THR A 57 -7.20 26.07 12.81
C THR A 57 -6.69 27.32 13.52
N MET A 58 -5.58 27.91 13.06
CA MET A 58 -5.02 29.15 13.61
C MET A 58 -5.94 30.34 13.40
N ASP A 59 -6.53 30.48 12.22
CA ASP A 59 -7.50 31.54 11.89
C ASP A 59 -8.76 31.44 12.77
N LYS A 60 -9.34 30.23 12.89
CA LYS A 60 -10.50 29.97 13.75
C LYS A 60 -10.23 30.25 15.23
N SER A 61 -9.02 29.97 15.70
CA SER A 61 -8.63 30.17 17.11
C SER A 61 -8.07 31.56 17.39
N GLY A 62 -7.91 32.42 16.38
CA GLY A 62 -7.34 33.75 16.51
C GLY A 62 -5.88 33.75 16.99
N LYS A 63 -5.12 32.71 16.64
CA LYS A 63 -3.72 32.54 17.06
C LYS A 63 -2.77 32.95 15.94
N ASN A 64 -1.73 33.68 16.31
CA ASN A 64 -0.67 34.14 15.39
C ASN A 64 0.63 33.35 15.50
N CYS A 65 0.73 32.42 16.45
CA CYS A 65 1.91 31.60 16.71
C CYS A 65 1.48 30.15 16.91
N VAL A 66 2.29 29.24 16.37
CA VAL A 66 2.15 27.79 16.53
C VAL A 66 3.52 27.22 16.89
N VAL A 67 3.56 26.38 17.92
CA VAL A 67 4.77 25.65 18.32
C VAL A 67 4.55 24.18 18.00
N PHE A 68 5.34 23.65 17.07
CA PHE A 68 5.31 22.24 16.74
C PHE A 68 6.31 21.48 17.60
N TYR A 69 5.88 20.33 18.12
CA TYR A 69 6.75 19.42 18.85
C TYR A 69 6.68 18.02 18.25
N GLY A 70 7.83 17.36 18.19
CA GLY A 70 7.94 15.94 17.89
C GLY A 70 8.46 15.22 19.13
N SER A 71 7.59 14.47 19.80
CA SER A 71 7.93 13.79 21.05
C SER A 71 7.41 12.37 21.06
N GLN A 72 8.25 11.41 21.43
CA GLN A 72 7.83 10.02 21.58
C GLN A 72 7.42 9.70 23.02
N THR A 73 8.09 10.30 24.00
CA THR A 73 7.89 10.04 25.44
C THR A 73 7.46 11.28 26.25
N GLY A 74 7.08 12.37 25.58
CA GLY A 74 6.51 13.57 26.22
C GLY A 74 7.48 14.75 26.43
N THR A 75 8.80 14.54 26.45
CA THR A 75 9.76 15.61 26.80
C THR A 75 9.68 16.87 25.92
N ALA A 76 9.55 16.73 24.60
CA ALA A 76 9.44 17.90 23.72
C ALA A 76 8.04 18.55 23.74
N GLU A 77 7.01 17.81 24.16
CA GLU A 77 5.66 18.34 24.36
C GLU A 77 5.64 19.25 25.59
N ASP A 78 6.28 18.81 26.69
CA ASP A 78 6.37 19.60 27.92
C ASP A 78 7.05 20.96 27.69
N TYR A 79 8.08 21.01 26.85
CA TYR A 79 8.75 22.27 26.50
C TYR A 79 7.97 23.17 25.54
N ALA A 80 7.02 22.61 24.79
CA ALA A 80 6.20 23.35 23.84
C ALA A 80 4.88 23.86 24.44
N SER A 81 4.57 23.46 25.69
CA SER A 81 3.34 23.81 26.42
C SER A 81 3.25 25.28 26.83
#